data_AF-A0A9E2Z960-F1
#
_entry.id   AF-A0A9E2Z960-F1
#
_cell.length_a   1.000
_cell.length_b   1.000
_cell.length_c   1.000
_cell.angle_alpha   90.00
_cell.angle_beta   90.00
_cell.angle_gamma   90.00
#
_symmetry.space_group_name_H-M   'P 1'
#
loop_
_entity.id
_entity.type
_entity.pdbx_description
1 polymer ?
#
loop_
_entity_poly.entity_id
_entity_poly.type
_entity_poly.pdbx_seq_one_letter_code
_entity_poly.pdbx_strand_id
1 'polypeptide(L)'
;YSAINDGVPPTISSVYDDPAMTGPYPMKDTIRQELRDAATRPITPAYQNVSTLISTILSPPSAIDPRATADELRTKIQQALDSKGVLP
;
A
#
# COMPACT_ATOMS: atom_id res chain seq x y z
N TYR A 1 -9.38 3.65 23.48
CA TYR A 1 -8.45 3.85 22.35
C TYR A 1 -9.24 3.87 21.06
N SER A 2 -8.91 4.74 20.09
CA SER A 2 -9.55 4.69 18.76
C SER A 2 -9.36 3.32 18.09
N ALA A 3 -8.27 2.61 18.39
CA ALA A 3 -8.09 1.20 17.99
C ALA A 3 -9.24 0.29 18.42
N ILE A 4 -9.67 0.38 19.69
CA ILE A 4 -10.75 -0.44 20.25
C ILE A 4 -12.13 0.04 19.77
N ASN A 5 -12.30 1.35 19.65
CA ASN A 5 -13.61 1.95 19.36
C ASN A 5 -13.93 2.01 17.86
N ASP A 6 -12.92 2.25 17.02
CA ASP A 6 -13.05 2.60 15.61
C ASP A 6 -12.13 1.76 14.70
N GLY A 7 -11.31 0.87 15.27
CA GLY A 7 -10.42 -0.03 14.52
C GLY A 7 -9.08 0.58 14.07
N VAL A 8 -8.86 1.88 14.28
CA VAL A 8 -7.68 2.60 13.78
C VAL A 8 -6.39 2.15 14.49
N PRO A 9 -5.39 1.63 13.76
CA PRO A 9 -4.13 1.19 14.37
C PRO A 9 -3.41 2.28 15.19
N PRO A 10 -2.95 1.97 16.41
CA PRO A 10 -2.11 2.90 17.17
C PRO A 10 -0.81 3.25 16.44
N THR A 11 -0.38 4.51 16.54
CA THR A 11 0.92 4.99 16.03
C THR A 11 2.05 4.83 17.05
N ILE A 12 1.73 4.57 18.31
CA ILE A 12 2.68 4.38 19.42
C ILE A 12 2.76 2.88 19.73
N SER A 13 3.96 2.30 19.65
CA SER A 13 4.15 0.84 19.78
C SER A 13 3.70 0.28 21.14
N SER A 14 3.93 1.02 22.24
CA SER A 14 3.57 0.56 23.60
C SER A 14 2.06 0.41 23.81
N VAL A 15 1.23 1.06 22.99
CA VAL A 15 -0.24 0.95 23.09
C VAL A 15 -0.72 -0.46 22.70
N TYR A 16 0.03 -1.19 21.87
CA TYR A 16 -0.28 -2.58 21.52
C TYR A 16 -0.07 -3.56 22.69
N ASP A 17 0.75 -3.17 23.68
CA ASP A 17 1.03 -3.97 24.88
C ASP A 17 -0.03 -3.76 25.98
N ASP A 18 -0.95 -2.81 25.81
CA ASP A 18 -1.99 -2.53 26.80
C ASP A 18 -2.93 -3.74 26.96
N PRO A 19 -3.14 -4.27 28.19
CA PRO A 19 -4.06 -5.37 28.45
C PRO A 19 -5.48 -5.13 27.92
N ALA A 20 -5.95 -3.87 27.89
CA ALA A 20 -7.28 -3.51 27.38
C ALA A 20 -7.47 -3.81 25.88
N MET A 21 -6.39 -3.98 25.11
CA MET A 21 -6.46 -4.40 23.71
C MET A 21 -6.82 -5.89 23.54
N THR A 22 -6.62 -6.70 24.58
CA THR A 22 -6.80 -8.16 24.53
C THR A 22 -8.27 -8.51 24.44
N GLY A 23 -8.69 -9.06 23.31
CA GLY A 23 -10.09 -9.37 23.02
C GLY A 23 -10.73 -8.33 22.09
N PRO A 24 -10.82 -7.05 22.49
CA PRO A 24 -11.40 -6.01 21.64
C PRO A 24 -10.59 -5.67 20.38
N TYR A 25 -9.27 -5.88 20.38
CA TYR A 25 -8.40 -5.61 19.22
C TYR A 25 -7.52 -6.84 18.90
N PRO A 26 -8.11 -7.96 18.46
CA PRO A 26 -7.43 -9.26 18.38
C PRO A 26 -6.29 -9.29 17.34
N MET A 27 -6.31 -8.39 16.37
CA MET A 27 -5.28 -8.25 15.32
C MET A 27 -4.04 -7.44 15.77
N LYS A 28 -3.96 -7.03 17.04
CA LYS A 28 -2.90 -6.15 17.57
C LYS A 28 -1.48 -6.68 17.25
N ASP A 29 -1.25 -7.98 17.40
CA ASP A 29 0.08 -8.56 17.26
C ASP A 29 0.50 -8.63 15.78
N THR A 30 -0.41 -9.02 14.89
CA THR A 30 -0.17 -9.02 13.43
C THR A 30 0.12 -7.61 12.93
N ILE A 31 -0.71 -6.63 13.28
CA ILE A 31 -0.49 -5.23 12.86
C ILE A 31 0.85 -4.71 13.37
N ARG A 32 1.20 -4.95 14.65
CA ARG A 32 2.50 -4.55 15.21
C ARG A 32 3.66 -5.21 14.47
N GLN A 33 3.51 -6.46 14.06
CA GLN A 33 4.51 -7.17 13.28
C GLN A 33 4.68 -6.55 11.88
N GLU A 34 3.59 -6.34 11.14
CA GLU A 34 3.62 -5.73 9.80
C GLU A 34 4.18 -4.30 9.81
N LEU A 35 3.93 -3.54 10.87
CA LEU A 35 4.49 -2.18 11.03
C LEU A 35 6.01 -2.16 11.20
N ARG A 36 6.64 -3.26 11.64
CA ARG A 36 8.11 -3.35 11.77
C ARG A 36 8.81 -3.58 10.44
N ASP A 37 8.13 -4.20 9.48
CA ASP A 37 8.66 -4.52 8.15
C ASP A 37 7.80 -3.90 7.04
N ALA A 38 7.40 -2.65 7.26
CA ALA A 38 6.46 -1.97 6.37
C ALA A 38 7.12 -1.56 5.05
N ALA A 39 6.56 -2.02 3.93
CA ALA A 39 6.91 -1.50 2.61
C ALA A 39 6.30 -0.11 2.41
N THR A 40 7.15 0.91 2.34
CA THR A 40 6.72 2.28 2.07
C THR A 40 6.50 2.51 0.58
N ARG A 41 5.50 3.33 0.25
CA ARG A 41 5.24 3.76 -1.13
C ARG A 41 6.40 4.65 -1.62
N PRO A 42 6.75 4.63 -2.92
CA PRO A 42 7.79 5.48 -3.46
C PRO A 42 7.53 6.97 -3.20
N ILE A 43 8.53 7.69 -2.72
CA ILE A 43 8.45 9.14 -2.51
C ILE A 43 8.89 9.85 -3.80
N THR A 44 7.92 10.33 -4.58
CA THR A 44 8.16 11.05 -5.83
C THR A 44 7.04 12.05 -6.10
N PRO A 45 7.32 13.25 -6.68
CA PRO A 45 6.29 14.17 -7.14
C PRO A 45 5.31 13.55 -8.16
N ALA A 46 5.75 12.53 -8.90
CA ALA A 46 4.94 11.84 -9.89
C ALA A 46 4.05 10.72 -9.30
N TYR A 47 3.97 10.59 -7.97
CA TYR A 47 3.33 9.44 -7.31
C TYR A 47 1.88 9.22 -7.75
N GLN A 48 1.10 10.29 -7.89
CA GLN A 48 -0.29 10.18 -8.31
C GLN A 48 -0.41 9.56 -9.71
N ASN A 49 0.45 9.98 -10.65
CA ASN A 49 0.46 9.44 -12.01
C ASN A 49 0.87 7.96 -12.02
N VAL A 50 1.91 7.62 -11.25
CA VAL A 50 2.37 6.24 -11.08
C VAL A 50 1.26 5.36 -10.50
N SER A 51 0.55 5.83 -9.47
CA SER A 51 -0.54 5.09 -8.83
C SER A 51 -1.71 4.82 -9.77
N THR A 52 -2.08 5.83 -10.58
CA THR A 52 -3.14 5.67 -11.59
C THR A 52 -2.75 4.63 -12.64
N LEU A 53 -1.53 4.73 -13.19
CA LEU A 53 -1.05 3.77 -14.19
C LEU A 53 -1.03 2.34 -13.66
N ILE A 54 -0.52 2.12 -12.44
CA ILE A 54 -0.52 0.79 -11.81
C ILE A 54 -1.95 0.24 -11.71
N SER A 55 -2.90 1.07 -11.26
CA SER A 55 -4.30 0.66 -11.08
C SER A 55 -4.98 0.34 -12.41
N THR A 56 -4.70 1.13 -13.45
CA THR A 56 -5.26 0.92 -14.79
C THR A 56 -4.69 -0.33 -15.45
N ILE A 57 -3.37 -0.54 -15.41
CA ILE A 57 -2.70 -1.67 -16.09
C ILE A 57 -3.04 -3.01 -15.42
N LEU A 58 -3.20 -3.02 -14.09
CA LEU A 58 -3.51 -4.25 -13.34
C LEU A 58 -5.02 -4.59 -13.30
N SER A 59 -5.87 -3.86 -14.03
CA SER A 59 -7.32 -4.07 -14.03
C SER A 59 -7.88 -4.39 -15.43
N PRO A 60 -8.70 -5.44 -15.60
CA PRO A 60 -9.09 -6.42 -14.57
C PRO A 60 -7.96 -7.43 -14.29
N PRO A 61 -7.82 -7.93 -13.05
CA PRO A 61 -6.78 -8.90 -12.72
C PRO A 61 -6.82 -10.19 -13.54
N SER A 62 -8.00 -10.58 -14.03
CA SER A 62 -8.19 -11.78 -14.86
C SER A 62 -7.59 -11.69 -16.25
N ALA A 63 -7.25 -10.49 -16.73
CA ALA A 63 -6.66 -10.26 -18.04
C ALA A 63 -5.12 -10.13 -18.00
N ILE A 64 -4.51 -10.23 -16.82
CA ILE A 64 -3.07 -10.06 -16.64
C ILE A 64 -2.31 -11.25 -17.25
N ASP A 65 -1.41 -10.95 -18.19
CA ASP A 65 -0.29 -11.83 -18.53
C ASP A 65 0.90 -11.44 -17.65
N PRO A 66 1.34 -12.30 -16.70
CA PRO A 66 2.35 -11.92 -15.71
C PRO A 66 3.64 -11.34 -16.29
N ARG A 67 4.11 -11.84 -17.44
CA ARG A 67 5.36 -11.36 -18.03
C ARG A 67 5.13 -10.10 -18.84
N ALA A 68 4.17 -10.13 -19.76
CA ALA A 68 3.92 -9.00 -20.65
C ALA A 68 3.42 -7.77 -19.87
N THR A 69 2.50 -7.94 -18.93
CA THR A 69 2.00 -6.86 -18.07
C THR A 69 3.10 -6.27 -17.19
N ALA A 70 4.04 -7.09 -16.70
CA ALA A 70 5.18 -6.58 -15.93
C ALA A 70 6.13 -5.71 -16.79
N ASP A 71 6.38 -6.10 -18.04
CA ASP A 71 7.21 -5.32 -18.96
C ASP A 71 6.54 -4.00 -19.38
N GLU A 72 5.22 -4.03 -19.57
CA GLU A 72 4.42 -2.82 -19.79
C GLU A 72 4.48 -1.88 -18.59
N LEU A 73 4.26 -2.40 -17.37
CA LEU A 73 4.35 -1.61 -16.14
C LEU A 73 5.69 -0.91 -16.00
N ARG A 74 6.80 -1.62 -16.20
CA ARG A 74 8.16 -1.02 -16.13
C ARG A 74 8.30 0.14 -17.10
N THR A 75 7.86 -0.05 -18.33
CA THR A 75 7.97 0.97 -19.39
C THR A 75 7.11 2.20 -19.06
N LYS A 76 5.85 1.99 -18.70
CA LYS A 76 4.88 3.07 -18.42
C LYS A 76 5.24 3.85 -17.15
N ILE A 77 5.70 3.18 -16.11
CA ILE A 77 6.17 3.84 -14.88
C ILE A 77 7.39 4.70 -15.17
N GLN A 78 8.38 4.20 -15.91
CA GLN A 78 9.55 5.00 -16.27
C GLN A 78 9.18 6.24 -17.09
N GLN A 79 8.26 6.09 -18.05
CA GLN A 79 7.72 7.23 -18.82
C GLN A 79 7.08 8.28 -17.91
N ALA A 80 6.24 7.86 -16.94
CA ALA A 80 5.62 8.77 -15.99
C ALA A 80 6.63 9.51 -15.10
N LEU A 81 7.68 8.81 -14.65
CA LEU A 81 8.77 9.42 -13.89
C LEU A 81 9.55 10.47 -14.72
N ASP A 82 9.75 10.19 -16.02
CA ASP A 82 10.37 11.10 -16.98
C ASP A 82 9.46 12.28 -17.39
N SER A 83 8.24 12.37 -16.85
CA SER A 83 7.19 13.32 -17.30
C SER A 83 6.81 13.17 -18.78
N LYS A 84 6.94 11.95 -19.31
CA LYS A 84 6.58 11.59 -20.68
C LYS A 84 5.32 10.74 -20.67
N GLY A 85 4.33 11.11 -21.48
CA GLY A 85 3.12 10.33 -21.66
C GLY A 85 1.85 11.02 -21.15
N VAL A 86 0.72 10.52 -21.62
CA VAL A 86 -0.63 10.98 -21.25
C VAL A 86 -1.18 10.04 -20.20
N LEU A 87 -1.85 10.59 -19.19
CA LEU A 87 -2.63 9.77 -18.27
C LEU A 87 -3.78 9.10 -19.06
N PRO A 88 -4.07 7.82 -18.79
CA PRO A 88 -5.25 7.16 -19.33
C PRO A 88 -6.55 7.80 -18.83
#